data_AF-A0A7Y1TAP3-F1
#
_entry.id   AF-A0A7Y1TAP3-F1
#
_cell.length_a   1.000
_cell.length_b   1.000
_cell.length_c   1.000
_cell.angle_alpha   90.00
_cell.angle_beta   90.00
_cell.angle_gamma   90.00
#
_symmetry.space_group_name_H-M   'P 1'
#
loop_
_entity.id
_entity.type
_entity.pdbx_description
1 polymer ?
#
loop_
_entity_poly.entity_id
_entity_poly.type
_entity_poly.pdbx_seq_one_letter_code
_entity_poly.pdbx_strand_id
1 'polypeptide(L)'
;MQLELYNTRTRSKQRFEPIDPQHIRMYVCGPTVYNRVHIGNARPAVVFDLLYRVLRTQFRQVTYARNITDIDDKIINAAKAQGEPIEALTA
;
A
#
# COMPACT_ATOMS: atom_id res chain seq x y z
N MET A 1 -1.07 -25.59 3.57
CA MET A 1 -2.36 -24.89 3.77
C MET A 1 -2.67 -24.11 2.52
N GLN A 2 -3.95 -24.00 2.14
CA GLN A 2 -4.37 -23.15 1.02
C GLN A 2 -4.64 -21.74 1.56
N LEU A 3 -4.06 -20.71 0.93
CA LEU A 3 -4.26 -19.33 1.30
C LEU A 3 -5.67 -18.87 0.89
N GLU A 4 -6.43 -18.33 1.83
CA GLU A 4 -7.71 -17.66 1.57
C GLU A 4 -7.62 -16.18 1.93
N LEU A 5 -8.16 -15.32 1.06
CA LEU A 5 -8.23 -13.88 1.28
C LEU A 5 -9.69 -13.42 1.24
N TYR A 6 -10.04 -12.43 2.06
CA TYR A 6 -11.33 -11.78 1.95
C TYR A 6 -11.35 -10.87 0.74
N ASN A 7 -12.21 -11.17 -0.24
CA ASN A 7 -12.37 -10.37 -1.44
C ASN A 7 -13.48 -9.34 -1.22
N THR A 8 -13.11 -8.07 -1.11
CA THR A 8 -14.05 -6.95 -0.92
C THR A 8 -15.08 -6.84 -2.04
N ARG A 9 -14.76 -7.23 -3.29
CA ARG A 9 -15.69 -7.19 -4.43
C ARG A 9 -16.84 -8.18 -4.26
N THR A 10 -16.56 -9.39 -3.77
CA THR A 10 -17.57 -10.44 -3.58
C THR A 10 -18.08 -10.52 -2.14
N ARG A 11 -17.45 -9.80 -1.22
CA ARG A 11 -17.74 -9.79 0.22
C ARG A 11 -17.66 -11.19 0.86
N SER A 12 -16.71 -12.00 0.41
CA SER A 12 -16.52 -13.37 0.87
C SER A 12 -15.05 -13.74 0.94
N LYS A 13 -14.72 -14.74 1.78
CA LYS A 13 -13.41 -15.38 1.71
C LYS A 13 -13.36 -16.23 0.45
N GLN A 14 -12.27 -16.10 -0.29
CA GLN A 14 -12.02 -16.85 -1.51
C GLN A 14 -10.61 -17.40 -1.46
N ARG A 15 -10.42 -18.55 -2.10
CA ARG A 15 -9.10 -19.12 -2.33
C ARG A 15 -8.26 -18.15 -3.15
N PHE A 16 -7.01 -17.95 -2.75
CA PHE A 16 -6.09 -17.14 -3.53
C PHE A 16 -5.59 -17.95 -4.73
N GLU A 17 -6.08 -17.59 -5.91
CA GLU A 17 -5.68 -18.19 -7.18
C GLU A 17 -4.89 -17.16 -7.99
N PRO A 18 -3.55 -17.30 -8.06
CA PRO A 18 -2.72 -16.30 -8.72
C PRO A 18 -2.89 -16.33 -10.24
N ILE A 19 -2.86 -15.15 -10.87
CA ILE A 19 -2.86 -15.02 -12.34
C ILE A 19 -1.64 -15.73 -12.93
N ASP A 20 -0.49 -15.58 -12.28
CA ASP A 20 0.76 -16.29 -12.60
C ASP A 20 1.36 -16.86 -11.30
N PRO A 21 1.37 -18.20 -11.12
CA PRO A 21 1.96 -18.84 -9.95
C PRO A 21 3.48 -18.64 -9.81
N GLN A 22 4.20 -18.31 -10.90
CA GLN A 22 5.64 -18.04 -10.85
C GLN A 22 5.94 -16.61 -10.40
N HIS A 23 5.01 -15.67 -10.63
CA HIS A 23 5.20 -14.25 -10.31
C HIS A 23 3.92 -13.59 -9.76
N ILE A 24 3.86 -13.50 -8.42
CA ILE A 24 2.80 -12.77 -7.73
C ILE A 24 3.06 -11.27 -7.81
N ARG A 25 2.01 -10.50 -8.09
CA ARG A 25 2.03 -9.04 -8.12
C ARG A 25 1.01 -8.49 -7.14
N MET A 26 1.48 -7.63 -6.22
CA MET A 26 0.66 -6.98 -5.22
C MET A 26 0.85 -5.46 -5.33
N TYR A 27 -0.26 -4.72 -5.37
CA TYR A 27 -0.27 -3.27 -5.29
C TYR A 27 -1.05 -2.84 -4.04
N VAL A 28 -0.51 -1.87 -3.31
CA VAL A 28 -1.17 -1.23 -2.17
C VAL A 28 -1.02 0.27 -2.33
N CYS A 29 -2.10 1.02 -2.12
CA CYS A 29 -2.03 2.48 -2.14
C CYS A 29 -1.11 2.98 -1.02
N GLY A 30 -0.19 3.88 -1.35
CA GLY A 30 0.65 4.56 -0.39
C GLY A 30 0.03 5.85 0.15
N PRO A 31 0.81 6.61 0.95
CA PRO A 31 0.32 7.80 1.62
C PRO A 31 0.31 9.02 0.70
N THR A 32 -0.54 9.99 1.04
CA THR A 32 -0.39 11.39 0.62
C THR A 32 0.54 12.09 1.59
N VAL A 33 1.67 12.62 1.10
CA VAL A 33 2.75 13.16 1.93
C VAL A 33 2.57 14.66 2.22
N TYR A 34 1.52 15.00 2.97
CA TYR A 34 1.22 16.39 3.37
C TYR A 34 1.55 16.70 4.84
N ASN A 35 1.82 15.66 5.65
CA ASN A 35 2.16 15.77 7.07
C ASN A 35 2.85 14.49 7.57
N ARG A 36 3.32 14.50 8.82
CA ARG A 36 3.89 13.34 9.52
C ARG A 36 2.90 12.18 9.61
N VAL A 37 3.44 10.98 9.42
CA VAL A 37 2.73 9.70 9.52
C VAL A 37 2.19 9.48 10.93
N HIS A 38 0.92 9.08 11.05
CA HIS A 38 0.32 8.63 12.31
C HIS A 38 0.09 7.11 12.35
N ILE A 39 -0.24 6.56 13.52
CA ILE A 39 -0.40 5.09 13.70
C ILE A 39 -1.43 4.47 12.75
N GLY A 40 -2.47 5.22 12.40
CA GLY A 40 -3.45 4.82 11.37
C GLY A 40 -2.82 4.56 9.99
N ASN A 41 -1.82 5.33 9.57
CA ASN A 41 -1.09 5.10 8.33
C ASN A 41 -0.09 3.94 8.45
N ALA A 42 0.44 3.68 9.65
CA ALA A 42 1.36 2.59 9.89
C ALA A 42 0.68 1.21 9.80
N ARG A 43 -0.56 1.10 10.25
CA ARG A 43 -1.33 -0.16 10.23
C ARG A 43 -1.37 -0.84 8.85
N PRO A 44 -1.79 -0.20 7.74
CA PRO A 44 -1.78 -0.85 6.44
C PRO A 44 -0.36 -1.23 6.00
N ALA A 45 0.65 -0.41 6.28
CA ALA A 45 2.04 -0.77 5.96
C ALA A 45 2.47 -2.08 6.64
N VAL A 46 2.11 -2.29 7.91
CA VAL A 46 2.39 -3.52 8.65
C VAL A 46 1.56 -4.70 8.15
N VAL A 47 0.25 -4.53 7.96
CA VAL A 47 -0.65 -5.62 7.53
C VAL A 47 -0.27 -6.13 6.14
N PHE A 48 0.05 -5.24 5.21
CA PHE A 48 0.44 -5.65 3.86
C PHE A 48 1.89 -6.14 3.77
N ASP A 49 2.79 -5.69 4.66
CA ASP A 49 4.12 -6.32 4.81
C ASP A 49 3.99 -7.77 5.31
N LEU A 50 3.10 -8.03 6.27
CA LEU A 50 2.81 -9.40 6.71
C LEU A 50 2.28 -10.25 5.56
N LEU A 51 1.32 -9.76 4.77
CA LEU A 51 0.81 -10.47 3.60
C LEU A 51 1.92 -10.74 2.58
N TYR A 52 2.77 -9.76 2.28
CA TYR A 52 3.92 -9.92 1.40
C TYR A 52 4.86 -11.03 1.89
N ARG A 53 5.19 -11.04 3.19
CA ARG A 53 6.04 -12.07 3.80
C ARG A 53 5.41 -13.45 3.71
N VAL A 54 4.11 -13.58 3.95
CA VAL A 54 3.37 -14.84 3.82
C VAL A 54 3.34 -15.33 2.37
N LEU A 55 3.16 -14.45 1.38
CA LEU A 55 3.21 -14.82 -0.02
C LEU A 55 4.61 -15.31 -0.42
N ARG A 56 5.67 -14.70 0.12
CA ARG A 56 7.06 -15.11 -0.13
C ARG A 56 7.43 -16.48 0.43
N THR A 57 6.68 -17.02 1.40
CA THR A 57 6.90 -18.41 1.85
C THR A 57 6.26 -19.44 0.92
N GLN A 58 5.33 -19.01 0.05
CA GLN A 58 4.52 -19.91 -0.79
C GLN A 58 4.87 -19.80 -2.28
N PHE A 59 5.37 -18.66 -2.74
CA PHE A 59 5.61 -18.37 -4.16
C PHE A 59 7.06 -17.94 -4.41
N ARG A 60 7.58 -18.30 -5.60
CA ARG A 60 8.97 -18.07 -6.00
C ARG A 60 9.31 -16.57 -6.07
N GLN A 61 8.43 -15.78 -6.68
CA GLN A 61 8.63 -14.36 -6.87
C GLN A 61 7.38 -13.58 -6.49
N VAL A 62 7.57 -12.53 -5.69
CA VAL A 62 6.51 -11.60 -5.30
C VAL A 62 7.01 -10.19 -5.52
N THR A 63 6.37 -9.46 -6.44
CA THR A 63 6.58 -8.02 -6.62
C THR A 63 5.55 -7.26 -5.81
N TYR A 64 6.04 -6.41 -4.90
CA TYR A 64 5.21 -5.51 -4.12
C TYR A 64 5.44 -4.07 -4.58
N ALA A 65 4.43 -3.47 -5.19
CA ALA A 65 4.41 -2.07 -5.59
C ALA A 65 3.57 -1.22 -4.64
N ARG A 66 4.04 -0.01 -4.35
CA ARG A 66 3.33 1.01 -3.57
C ARG A 66 3.67 2.37 -4.18
N ASN A 67 2.66 3.20 -4.39
CA ASN A 67 2.87 4.57 -4.86
C ASN A 67 3.23 5.49 -3.68
N ILE A 68 3.68 6.70 -4.00
CA ILE A 68 3.62 7.85 -3.11
C ILE A 68 2.71 8.86 -3.81
N THR A 69 1.77 9.45 -3.08
CA THR A 69 0.95 10.54 -3.62
C THR A 69 1.62 11.84 -3.21
N ASP A 70 2.41 12.39 -4.13
CA ASP A 70 3.17 13.64 -4.01
C ASP A 70 2.44 14.85 -4.63
N ILE A 71 1.29 14.62 -5.28
CA ILE A 71 0.42 15.67 -5.81
C ILE A 71 -1.03 15.39 -5.35
N ASP A 72 -1.56 16.27 -4.51
CA ASP A 72 -2.91 16.21 -3.94
C ASP A 72 -3.31 17.58 -3.36
N ASP A 73 -4.60 17.90 -3.31
CA ASP A 73 -5.12 19.15 -2.73
C ASP A 73 -4.69 19.34 -1.27
N LYS A 74 -4.53 18.25 -0.51
CA LYS A 74 -4.05 18.31 0.88
C LYS A 74 -2.62 18.84 0.97
N ILE A 75 -1.77 18.48 0.01
CA ILE A 75 -0.38 18.94 -0.05
C ILE A 75 -0.35 20.42 -0.42
N ILE A 76 -1.14 20.83 -1.43
CA ILE A 76 -1.27 22.24 -1.85
C ILE A 76 -1.72 23.11 -0.67
N ASN A 77 -2.73 22.66 0.09
CA ASN A 77 -3.24 23.40 1.23
C ASN A 77 -2.25 23.44 2.40
N ALA A 78 -1.54 22.35 2.66
CA ALA A 78 -0.51 22.29 3.72
C ALA A 78 0.68 23.21 3.40
N ALA A 79 1.16 23.23 2.15
CA ALA A 79 2.24 24.09 1.69
C ALA A 79 1.87 25.57 1.86
N LYS A 80 0.67 25.95 1.40
CA LYS A 80 0.14 27.32 1.57
C LYS A 80 0.04 27.73 3.04
N ALA A 81 -0.41 26.83 3.92
CA ALA A 81 -0.55 27.11 5.34
C ALA A 81 0.81 27.28 6.06
N GLN A 82 1.84 26.58 5.59
CA GLN A 82 3.19 26.64 6.16
C GLN A 82 4.05 27.74 5.52
N GLY A 83 3.63 28.30 4.39
CA GLY A 83 4.42 29.29 3.64
C GLY A 83 5.66 28.68 2.96
N GLU A 84 5.63 27.37 2.71
CA GLU A 84 6.75 26.60 2.14
C GLU A 84 6.38 26.06 0.75
N PRO A 85 7.37 25.81 -0.13
CA PRO A 85 7.15 25.14 -1.41
C PRO A 85 6.66 23.70 -1.20
N ILE A 86 5.92 23.14 -2.17
CA ILE A 86 5.37 21.77 -2.08
C ILE A 86 6.50 20.75 -1.93
N GLU A 87 7.63 20.98 -2.58
CA GLU A 87 8.84 20.15 -2.52
C GLU A 87 9.39 20.01 -1.10
N ALA A 88 9.16 20.98 -0.21
CA ALA A 88 9.56 20.86 1.19
C ALA A 88 8.73 19.81 1.96
N LEU A 89 7.51 19.52 1.49
CA LEU A 89 6.61 18.53 2.09
C LEU A 89 6.74 17.14 1.46
N THR A 90 7.13 17.07 0.18
CA THR A 90 7.09 15.86 -0.64
C THR A 90 8.45 15.19 -0.88
N ALA A 91 9.56 15.84 -0.51
CA ALA A 91 10.92 15.32 -0.66
C ALA A 91 11.24 14.08 0.21
#